data_AF-A0A4D7CP88-F1
#
_entry.id   AF-A0A4D7CP88-F1
#
_cell.length_a   1.000
_cell.length_b   1.000
_cell.length_c   1.000
_cell.angle_alpha   90.00
_cell.angle_beta   90.00
_cell.angle_gamma   90.00
#
_symmetry.space_group_name_H-M   'P 1'
#
loop_
_entity.id
_entity.type
_entity.pdbx_description
1 polymer ?
#
loop_
_entity_poly.entity_id
_entity_poly.type
_entity_poly.pdbx_seq_one_letter_code
_entity_poly.pdbx_strand_id
1 'polypeptide(L)'
;MAVELRNYTLVEKEFYMEEAIKEAYRAQAKGEVPIGAVVVYQGKIVGRGHNLRETTQNAITHAEMMAIQEACQSLGSWRLEECDLFVTLEPCVMCSGAIVLSRVEQVFYGAVDPKGGATESLYQLLSDERLNHQVAIETGILEEECGQLLKDFFKKLRDKKKAKKLAERAKLNKEEIVKKD
;
A
#
# COMPACT_ATOMS: atom_id res chain seq x y z
N MET A 1 -7.83 7.10 -29.05
CA MET A 1 -6.46 6.77 -29.49
C MET A 1 -5.87 5.92 -28.39
N ALA A 2 -5.33 4.74 -28.70
CA ALA A 2 -4.60 3.96 -27.69
C ALA A 2 -3.44 4.85 -27.22
N VAL A 3 -3.43 5.24 -25.95
CA VAL A 3 -2.29 5.97 -25.40
C VAL A 3 -1.13 5.01 -25.37
N GLU A 4 -0.01 5.41 -25.96
CA GLU A 4 1.21 4.61 -25.94
C GLU A 4 1.70 4.59 -24.48
N LEU A 5 1.56 3.43 -23.84
CA LEU A 5 1.91 3.26 -22.44
C LEU A 5 3.38 3.66 -22.22
N ARG A 6 3.66 4.40 -21.13
CA ARG A 6 5.04 4.76 -20.80
C ARG A 6 5.83 3.50 -20.53
N ASN A 7 6.87 3.30 -21.34
CA ASN A 7 7.73 2.14 -21.24
C ASN A 7 8.90 2.44 -20.31
N TYR A 8 8.74 2.14 -19.03
CA TYR A 8 9.82 2.21 -18.05
C TYR A 8 10.83 1.07 -18.27
N THR A 9 12.11 1.37 -18.12
CA THR A 9 13.14 0.33 -17.93
C THR A 9 12.94 -0.37 -16.59
N LEU A 10 13.48 -1.59 -16.44
CA LEU A 10 13.45 -2.31 -15.17
C LEU A 10 14.04 -1.46 -14.02
N VAL A 11 15.17 -0.79 -14.28
CA VAL A 11 15.86 0.07 -13.29
C VAL A 11 14.98 1.22 -12.84
N GLU A 12 14.21 1.85 -13.74
CA GLU A 12 13.28 2.91 -13.37
C GLU A 12 12.11 2.38 -12.53
N LYS A 13 11.57 1.21 -12.89
CA LYS A 13 10.48 0.59 -12.11
C LYS A 13 10.95 0.26 -10.70
N GLU A 14 12.13 -0.35 -10.57
CA GLU A 14 12.74 -0.65 -9.29
C GLU A 14 12.98 0.63 -8.48
N PHE A 15 13.51 1.69 -9.10
CA PHE A 15 13.72 2.97 -8.42
C PHE A 15 12.42 3.53 -7.83
N TYR A 16 11.31 3.58 -8.59
CA TYR A 16 10.05 4.09 -8.06
C TYR A 16 9.44 3.16 -7.01
N MET A 17 9.60 1.84 -7.16
CA MET A 17 9.15 0.88 -6.15
C MET A 17 9.98 0.99 -4.85
N GLU A 18 11.29 1.24 -4.93
CA GLU A 18 12.12 1.53 -3.77
C GLU A 18 11.66 2.79 -3.04
N GLU A 19 11.24 3.82 -3.79
CA GLU A 19 10.63 5.03 -3.20
C GLU A 19 9.31 4.72 -2.49
N ALA A 20 8.48 3.82 -3.02
CA ALA A 20 7.29 3.32 -2.34
C ALA A 20 7.64 2.48 -1.10
N ILE A 21 8.70 1.67 -1.14
CA ILE A 21 9.21 0.91 0.01
C ILE A 21 9.69 1.85 1.12
N LYS A 22 10.34 2.98 0.78
CA LYS A 22 10.69 4.02 1.78
C LYS A 22 9.46 4.54 2.52
N GLU A 23 8.35 4.75 1.81
CA GLU A 23 7.07 5.11 2.43
C GLU A 23 6.51 3.97 3.29
N ALA A 24 6.59 2.72 2.85
CA ALA A 24 6.20 1.56 3.65
C ALA A 24 6.96 1.47 4.99
N TYR A 25 8.26 1.79 5.00
CA TYR A 25 9.05 1.90 6.22
C TYR A 25 8.58 3.05 7.14
N ARG A 26 8.10 4.17 6.60
CA ARG A 26 7.50 5.25 7.41
C ARG A 26 6.20 4.80 8.09
N ALA A 27 5.35 4.04 7.40
CA ALA A 27 4.20 3.38 8.02
C ALA A 27 4.64 2.43 9.14
N GLN A 28 5.61 1.56 8.86
CA GLN A 28 6.12 0.60 9.85
C GLN A 28 6.63 1.29 11.12
N ALA A 29 7.35 2.41 10.98
CA ALA A 29 7.88 3.19 12.09
C ALA A 29 6.77 3.76 12.99
N LYS A 30 5.55 3.94 12.47
CA LYS A 30 4.35 4.35 13.20
C LYS A 30 3.55 3.18 13.79
N GLY A 31 3.99 1.94 13.52
CA GLY A 31 3.26 0.73 13.92
C GLY A 31 2.09 0.38 12.99
N GLU A 32 2.04 0.98 11.80
CA GLU A 32 1.06 0.71 10.74
C GLU A 32 1.49 -0.48 9.90
N VAL A 33 0.53 -1.11 9.20
CA VAL A 33 0.85 -2.10 8.16
C VAL A 33 1.77 -1.43 7.12
N PRO A 34 2.94 -2.01 6.78
CA PRO A 34 3.96 -1.36 5.98
C PRO A 34 3.61 -1.41 4.50
N ILE A 35 2.75 -0.49 4.07
CA ILE A 35 2.38 -0.29 2.67
C ILE A 35 2.70 1.14 2.32
N GLY A 36 3.37 1.34 1.17
CA GLY A 36 3.72 2.63 0.64
C GLY A 36 3.40 2.72 -0.85
N ALA A 37 3.20 3.95 -1.32
CA ALA A 37 2.87 4.26 -2.70
C ALA A 37 3.49 5.60 -3.13
N VAL A 38 3.79 5.72 -4.42
CA VAL A 38 4.18 6.97 -5.06
C VAL A 38 3.43 7.16 -6.38
N VAL A 39 3.15 8.41 -6.73
CA VAL A 39 2.58 8.79 -8.03
C VAL A 39 3.63 9.57 -8.81
N VAL A 40 3.86 9.18 -10.05
CA VAL A 40 4.89 9.72 -10.95
C VAL A 40 4.22 10.44 -12.12
N TYR A 41 4.64 11.67 -12.39
CA TYR A 41 4.25 12.46 -13.56
C TYR A 41 5.50 12.98 -14.25
N GLN A 42 5.66 12.69 -15.54
CA GLN A 42 6.82 13.12 -16.35
C GLN A 42 8.18 12.80 -15.68
N GLY A 43 8.31 11.59 -15.14
CA GLY A 43 9.53 11.11 -14.47
C GLY A 43 9.80 11.73 -13.10
N LYS A 44 8.83 12.46 -12.53
CA LYS A 44 8.95 13.08 -11.19
C LYS A 44 7.87 12.53 -10.27
N ILE A 45 8.24 12.21 -9.04
CA ILE A 45 7.27 11.86 -8.01
C ILE A 45 6.50 13.13 -7.60
N VAL A 46 5.19 13.13 -7.82
CA VAL A 46 4.27 14.24 -7.50
C VAL A 46 3.37 13.96 -6.31
N GLY A 47 3.32 12.71 -5.84
CA GLY A 47 2.60 12.33 -4.63
C GLY A 47 3.24 11.12 -3.97
N ARG A 48 3.20 11.08 -2.64
CA ARG A 48 3.73 10.00 -1.79
C ARG A 48 2.69 9.65 -0.75
N GLY A 49 2.66 8.38 -0.37
CA GLY A 49 1.69 7.93 0.61
C GLY A 49 2.13 6.67 1.30
N HIS A 50 1.76 6.56 2.56
CA HIS A 50 1.88 5.32 3.32
C HIS A 50 0.63 5.11 4.14
N ASN A 51 0.35 3.85 4.50
CA ASN A 51 -0.80 3.53 5.32
C ASN A 51 -0.74 4.26 6.67
N LEU A 52 -1.84 4.92 7.04
CA LEU A 52 -1.99 5.75 8.23
C LEU A 52 -3.30 5.47 8.98
N ARG A 53 -3.94 4.34 8.71
CA ARG A 53 -5.27 3.99 9.21
C ARG A 53 -5.37 4.07 10.73
N GLU A 54 -4.43 3.47 11.46
CA GLU A 54 -4.46 3.47 12.93
C GLU A 54 -4.10 4.85 13.51
N THR A 55 -3.17 5.56 12.87
CA THR A 55 -2.65 6.86 13.29
C THR A 55 -3.71 7.94 13.16
N THR A 56 -4.45 7.93 12.05
CA THR A 56 -5.48 8.93 11.75
C THR A 56 -6.87 8.52 12.25
N GLN A 57 -7.03 7.27 12.68
CA GLN A 57 -8.34 6.67 12.99
C GLN A 57 -9.33 6.81 11.82
N ASN A 58 -8.81 6.76 10.58
CA ASN A 58 -9.59 6.89 9.37
C ASN A 58 -9.42 5.64 8.50
N ALA A 59 -10.54 4.97 8.20
CA ALA A 59 -10.55 3.73 7.44
C ALA A 59 -9.97 3.85 6.03
N ILE A 60 -9.97 5.06 5.43
CA ILE A 60 -9.60 5.26 4.02
C ILE A 60 -8.16 5.76 3.82
N THR A 61 -7.38 6.00 4.87
CA THR A 61 -6.00 6.53 4.72
C THR A 61 -5.00 5.42 4.40
N HIS A 62 -5.24 4.73 3.28
CA HIS A 62 -4.31 3.80 2.66
C HIS A 62 -3.23 4.54 1.87
N ALA A 63 -2.14 3.86 1.54
CA ALA A 63 -0.99 4.48 0.87
C ALA A 63 -1.38 5.13 -0.47
N GLU A 64 -2.14 4.41 -1.29
CA GLU A 64 -2.59 4.84 -2.62
C GLU A 64 -3.48 6.07 -2.52
N MET A 65 -4.40 6.10 -1.54
CA MET A 65 -5.30 7.22 -1.30
C MET A 65 -4.52 8.49 -0.94
N MET A 66 -3.52 8.36 -0.05
CA MET A 66 -2.67 9.47 0.34
C MET A 66 -1.81 9.98 -0.82
N ALA A 67 -1.22 9.06 -1.60
CA ALA A 67 -0.39 9.42 -2.75
C ALA A 67 -1.19 10.09 -3.87
N ILE A 68 -2.40 9.60 -4.18
CA ILE A 68 -3.32 10.24 -5.13
C ILE A 68 -3.72 11.62 -4.62
N GLN A 69 -4.06 11.76 -3.34
CA GLN A 69 -4.43 13.06 -2.77
C GLN A 69 -3.29 14.07 -2.89
N GLU A 70 -2.05 13.69 -2.55
CA GLU A 70 -0.89 14.56 -2.68
C GLU A 70 -0.61 14.91 -4.15
N ALA A 71 -0.70 13.95 -5.07
CA ALA A 71 -0.54 14.19 -6.50
C ALA A 71 -1.57 15.20 -7.05
N CYS A 72 -2.84 15.05 -6.66
CA CYS A 72 -3.90 15.98 -7.03
C CYS A 72 -3.63 17.40 -6.54
N GLN A 73 -3.10 17.54 -5.32
CA GLN A 73 -2.72 18.83 -4.75
C GLN A 73 -1.52 19.43 -5.50
N SER A 74 -0.48 18.63 -5.77
CA SER A 74 0.73 19.05 -6.47
C SER A 74 0.45 19.51 -7.90
N LEU A 75 -0.46 18.85 -8.60
CA LEU A 75 -0.80 19.16 -10.00
C LEU A 75 -1.98 20.13 -10.14
N GLY A 76 -2.71 20.42 -9.06
CA GLY A 76 -3.91 21.26 -9.09
C GLY A 76 -5.06 20.64 -9.90
N SER A 77 -5.09 19.31 -10.02
CA SER A 77 -6.05 18.57 -10.86
C SER A 77 -6.42 17.26 -10.18
N TRP A 78 -7.71 16.89 -10.20
CA TRP A 78 -8.14 15.55 -9.81
C TRP A 78 -7.93 14.51 -10.91
N ARG A 79 -7.73 14.97 -12.16
CA ARG A 79 -7.34 14.12 -13.28
C ARG A 79 -5.82 13.98 -13.26
N LEU A 80 -5.37 12.79 -12.92
CA LEU A 80 -3.99 12.33 -12.95
C LEU A 80 -3.72 11.57 -14.26
N GLU A 81 -4.24 12.12 -15.37
CA GLU A 81 -3.84 11.66 -16.71
C GLU A 81 -2.32 11.81 -16.84
N GLU A 82 -1.69 10.91 -17.59
CA GLU A 82 -0.23 10.84 -17.70
C GLU A 82 0.52 10.61 -16.37
N CYS A 83 -0.19 10.19 -15.31
CA CYS A 83 0.42 9.76 -14.08
C CYS A 83 0.41 8.24 -13.94
N ASP A 84 1.49 7.71 -13.37
CA ASP A 84 1.65 6.29 -13.06
C ASP A 84 1.81 6.10 -11.55
N LEU A 85 1.22 5.05 -10.99
CA LEU A 85 1.23 4.76 -9.56
C LEU A 85 2.04 3.51 -9.27
N PHE A 86 2.99 3.59 -8.35
CA PHE A 86 3.76 2.46 -7.82
C PHE A 86 3.34 2.19 -6.38
N VAL A 87 3.01 0.95 -6.03
CA VAL A 87 2.58 0.58 -4.68
C VAL A 87 3.13 -0.78 -4.24
N THR A 88 3.54 -0.91 -2.98
CA THR A 88 4.21 -2.12 -2.50
C THR A 88 3.30 -3.35 -2.38
N LEU A 89 1.98 -3.18 -2.39
CA LEU A 89 1.00 -4.26 -2.27
C LEU A 89 -0.13 -4.03 -3.28
N GLU A 90 -0.67 -5.11 -3.82
CA GLU A 90 -1.82 -5.08 -4.73
C GLU A 90 -2.96 -4.20 -4.17
N PRO A 91 -3.46 -3.21 -4.93
CA PRO A 91 -4.55 -2.35 -4.50
C PRO A 91 -5.82 -3.11 -4.15
N CYS A 92 -6.49 -2.68 -3.08
CA CYS A 92 -7.80 -3.20 -2.68
C CYS A 92 -8.95 -2.49 -3.43
N VAL A 93 -10.19 -2.97 -3.27
CA VAL A 93 -11.39 -2.44 -3.95
C VAL A 93 -11.51 -0.92 -3.87
N MET A 94 -11.25 -0.35 -2.68
CA MET A 94 -11.32 1.09 -2.46
C MET A 94 -10.25 1.84 -3.26
N CYS A 95 -9.00 1.39 -3.16
CA CYS A 95 -7.87 2.02 -3.83
C CYS A 95 -7.97 1.88 -5.35
N SER A 96 -8.34 0.69 -5.86
CA SER A 96 -8.60 0.47 -7.29
C SER A 96 -9.70 1.39 -7.82
N GLY A 97 -10.78 1.59 -7.06
CA GLY A 97 -11.82 2.56 -7.42
C GLY A 97 -11.29 3.99 -7.49
N ALA A 98 -10.46 4.41 -6.52
CA ALA A 98 -9.85 5.74 -6.54
C ALA A 98 -8.88 5.94 -7.71
N ILE A 99 -8.09 4.91 -8.05
CA ILE A 99 -7.20 4.91 -9.21
C ILE A 99 -8.00 5.16 -10.51
N VAL A 100 -9.08 4.39 -10.72
CA VAL A 100 -9.98 4.58 -11.88
C VAL A 100 -10.57 6.01 -11.91
N LEU A 101 -11.08 6.48 -10.77
CA LEU A 101 -11.72 7.80 -10.68
C LEU A 101 -10.72 8.95 -10.90
N SER A 102 -9.47 8.78 -10.48
CA SER A 102 -8.41 9.77 -10.65
C SER A 102 -7.75 9.74 -12.02
N ARG A 103 -8.09 8.80 -12.90
CA ARG A 103 -7.53 8.69 -14.27
C ARG A 103 -6.04 8.37 -14.34
N VAL A 104 -5.48 7.78 -13.27
CA VAL A 104 -4.12 7.20 -13.31
C VAL A 104 -4.04 6.22 -14.49
N GLU A 105 -2.96 6.30 -15.23
CA GLU A 105 -2.82 5.60 -16.51
C GLU A 105 -2.27 4.18 -16.34
N GLN A 106 -1.28 4.03 -15.46
CA GLN A 106 -0.64 2.75 -15.17
C GLN A 106 -0.48 2.53 -13.67
N VAL A 107 -0.60 1.28 -13.25
CA VAL A 107 -0.34 0.84 -11.89
C VAL A 107 0.71 -0.26 -11.90
N PHE A 108 1.75 -0.05 -11.12
CA PHE A 108 2.82 -0.99 -10.85
C PHE A 108 2.71 -1.44 -9.40
N TYR A 109 2.63 -2.73 -9.14
CA TYR A 109 2.62 -3.21 -7.76
C TYR A 109 3.62 -4.33 -7.48
N GLY A 110 4.07 -4.39 -6.22
CA GLY A 110 5.06 -5.35 -5.79
C GLY A 110 4.44 -6.69 -5.43
N ALA A 111 3.97 -6.84 -4.19
CA ALA A 111 3.39 -8.08 -3.70
C ALA A 111 1.90 -8.22 -4.06
N VAL A 112 1.46 -9.45 -4.35
CA VAL A 112 0.05 -9.81 -4.53
C VAL A 112 -0.70 -9.83 -3.19
N ASP A 113 -1.97 -9.41 -3.16
CA ASP A 113 -2.85 -9.54 -1.99
C ASP A 113 -3.97 -10.58 -2.23
N PRO A 114 -3.75 -11.86 -1.88
CA PRO A 114 -4.75 -12.91 -2.10
C PRO A 114 -6.01 -12.78 -1.24
N LYS A 115 -6.07 -11.82 -0.31
CA LYS A 115 -7.21 -11.64 0.61
C LYS A 115 -7.98 -10.35 0.39
N GLY A 116 -7.35 -9.33 -0.20
CA GLY A 116 -7.93 -8.01 -0.38
C GLY A 116 -7.72 -7.40 -1.76
N GLY A 117 -6.88 -8.02 -2.60
CA GLY A 117 -6.48 -7.50 -3.91
C GLY A 117 -7.65 -7.45 -4.89
N ALA A 118 -7.84 -6.29 -5.50
CA ALA A 118 -8.93 -6.02 -6.44
C ALA A 118 -8.42 -5.65 -7.84
N THR A 119 -7.15 -5.95 -8.10
CA THR A 119 -6.50 -5.71 -9.39
C THR A 119 -6.43 -6.99 -10.21
N GLU A 120 -5.98 -8.09 -9.61
CA GLU A 120 -5.94 -9.41 -10.25
C GLU A 120 -6.39 -10.55 -9.32
N SER A 121 -6.25 -10.42 -7.99
CA SER A 121 -6.51 -11.51 -7.03
C SER A 121 -7.99 -11.87 -6.89
N LEU A 122 -8.83 -10.95 -6.41
CA LEU A 122 -10.26 -11.21 -6.16
C LEU A 122 -11.17 -10.51 -7.16
N TYR A 123 -10.70 -9.41 -7.74
CA TYR A 123 -11.41 -8.60 -8.72
C TYR A 123 -10.43 -8.11 -9.77
N GLN A 124 -10.96 -7.68 -10.91
CA GLN A 124 -10.21 -7.08 -12.02
C GLN A 124 -10.75 -5.67 -12.29
N LEU A 125 -10.81 -4.81 -11.26
CA LEU A 125 -11.47 -3.50 -11.36
C LEU A 125 -10.72 -2.54 -12.29
N LEU A 126 -9.40 -2.61 -12.32
CA LEU A 126 -8.56 -1.69 -13.09
C LEU A 126 -8.68 -1.91 -14.61
N SER A 127 -9.07 -3.11 -15.05
CA SER A 127 -9.26 -3.48 -16.45
C SER A 127 -10.72 -3.74 -16.83
N ASP A 128 -11.68 -3.41 -15.97
CA ASP A 128 -13.11 -3.63 -16.21
C ASP A 128 -13.63 -2.72 -17.34
N GLU A 129 -14.01 -3.32 -18.48
CA GLU A 129 -14.49 -2.63 -19.67
C GLU A 129 -15.83 -1.87 -19.44
N ARG A 130 -16.55 -2.16 -18.36
CA ARG A 130 -17.78 -1.45 -18.00
C ARG A 130 -17.51 -0.08 -17.38
N LEU A 131 -16.30 0.15 -16.88
CA LEU A 131 -15.89 1.43 -16.32
C LEU A 131 -15.46 2.40 -17.44
N ASN A 132 -15.47 3.69 -17.14
CA ASN A 132 -15.15 4.74 -18.12
C ASN A 132 -13.65 5.08 -18.20
N HIS A 133 -12.80 4.30 -17.54
CA HIS A 133 -11.34 4.39 -17.53
C HIS A 133 -10.77 2.99 -17.27
N GLN A 134 -9.80 2.59 -18.07
CA GLN A 134 -9.04 1.36 -17.87
C GLN A 134 -7.59 1.74 -17.62
N VAL A 135 -6.95 0.99 -16.72
CA VAL A 135 -5.61 1.25 -16.22
C VAL A 135 -4.73 0.08 -16.62
N ALA A 136 -3.55 0.35 -17.19
CA ALA A 136 -2.59 -0.70 -17.47
C ALA A 136 -1.94 -1.17 -16.16
N ILE A 137 -1.69 -2.47 -16.06
CA ILE A 137 -1.22 -3.10 -14.82
C ILE A 137 0.09 -3.82 -15.12
N GLU A 138 1.08 -3.62 -14.26
CA GLU A 138 2.26 -4.45 -14.19
C GLU A 138 2.52 -4.86 -12.73
N THR A 139 2.91 -6.11 -12.53
CA THR A 139 3.05 -6.72 -11.20
C THR A 139 4.43 -7.34 -11.04
N GLY A 140 4.81 -7.64 -9.79
CA GLY A 140 6.03 -8.35 -9.48
C GLY A 140 7.27 -7.46 -9.30
N ILE A 141 7.10 -6.13 -9.24
CA ILE A 141 8.23 -5.21 -9.09
C ILE A 141 8.73 -5.27 -7.65
N LEU A 142 9.93 -5.82 -7.42
CA LEU A 142 10.48 -6.07 -6.08
C LEU A 142 9.49 -6.86 -5.20
N GLU A 143 8.88 -7.90 -5.77
CA GLU A 143 7.82 -8.68 -5.14
C GLU A 143 8.26 -9.30 -3.81
N GLU A 144 9.45 -9.89 -3.78
CA GLU A 144 9.98 -10.58 -2.61
C GLU A 144 10.17 -9.60 -1.45
N GLU A 145 10.81 -8.46 -1.71
CA GLU A 145 11.05 -7.39 -0.75
C GLU A 145 9.73 -6.84 -0.20
N CYS A 146 8.79 -6.52 -1.09
CA CYS A 146 7.47 -6.02 -0.73
C CYS A 146 6.69 -7.02 0.14
N GLY A 147 6.69 -8.30 -0.25
CA GLY A 147 6.03 -9.37 0.49
C GLY A 147 6.68 -9.62 1.85
N GLN A 148 8.00 -9.48 1.93
CA GLN A 148 8.75 -9.69 3.17
C GLN A 148 8.43 -8.62 4.23
N LEU A 149 8.21 -7.35 3.84
CA LEU A 149 7.76 -6.28 4.75
C LEU A 149 6.50 -6.68 5.53
N LEU A 150 5.49 -7.19 4.82
CA LEU A 150 4.22 -7.63 5.41
C LEU A 150 4.41 -8.85 6.33
N LYS A 151 5.15 -9.86 5.85
CA LYS A 151 5.44 -11.08 6.63
C LYS A 151 6.11 -10.75 7.95
N ASP A 152 7.12 -9.89 7.93
CA ASP A 152 7.88 -9.50 9.11
C ASP A 152 7.06 -8.65 10.08
N PHE A 153 6.26 -7.71 9.56
CA PHE A 153 5.38 -6.90 10.38
C PHE A 153 4.38 -7.75 11.16
N PHE A 154 3.64 -8.64 10.48
CA PHE A 154 2.65 -9.48 11.15
C PHE A 154 3.29 -10.53 12.07
N LYS A 155 4.49 -11.02 11.76
CA LYS A 155 5.28 -11.87 12.67
C LYS A 155 5.58 -11.13 13.98
N LYS A 156 6.15 -9.93 13.89
CA LYS A 156 6.44 -9.07 15.07
C LYS A 156 5.18 -8.79 15.91
N LEU A 157 4.03 -8.52 15.27
CA LEU A 157 2.76 -8.32 15.98
C LEU A 157 2.29 -9.57 16.74
N ARG A 158 2.37 -10.75 16.10
CA ARG A 158 2.01 -12.02 16.75
C ARG A 158 2.91 -12.31 17.96
N ASP A 159 4.21 -12.09 17.81
CA ASP A 159 5.20 -12.32 18.88
C ASP A 159 4.97 -11.36 20.06
N LYS A 160 4.72 -10.07 19.79
CA LYS A 160 4.38 -9.07 20.82
C LYS A 160 3.10 -9.44 21.58
N LYS A 161 2.06 -9.91 20.87
CA LYS A 161 0.81 -10.37 21.49
C LYS A 161 1.04 -11.60 22.38
N LYS A 162 1.87 -12.54 21.94
CA LYS A 162 2.23 -13.76 22.69
C LYS A 162 2.97 -13.40 23.97
N ALA A 163 3.95 -12.51 23.90
CA ALA A 163 4.72 -12.01 25.05
C ALA A 163 3.82 -11.28 26.05
N LYS A 164 2.92 -10.40 25.59
CA LYS A 164 1.96 -9.68 26.45
C LYS A 164 1.07 -10.65 27.24
N LYS A 165 0.50 -11.64 26.56
CA LYS A 165 -0.35 -12.67 27.19
C LYS A 165 0.41 -13.50 28.24
N LEU A 166 1.68 -13.80 27.98
CA LEU A 166 2.53 -14.52 28.94
C LEU A 166 2.80 -13.67 30.19
N ALA A 167 3.11 -12.38 30.00
CA ALA A 167 3.33 -11.44 31.09
C ALA A 167 2.06 -11.22 31.95
N GLU A 168 0.89 -11.10 31.32
CA GLU A 168 -0.40 -10.99 32.03
C GLU A 168 -0.70 -12.23 32.87
N ARG A 169 -0.50 -13.44 32.32
CA ARG A 169 -0.65 -14.70 33.08
C ARG A 169 0.32 -14.81 34.26
N ALA A 170 1.57 -14.41 34.07
CA ALA A 170 2.56 -14.43 35.14
C ALA A 170 2.22 -13.45 36.27
N LYS A 171 1.59 -12.30 35.97
CA LYS A 171 1.11 -11.35 36.98
C LYS A 171 -0.06 -11.91 37.79
N LEU A 172 -1.06 -12.48 37.11
CA LEU A 172 -2.22 -13.10 37.77
C LEU A 172 -1.80 -14.22 38.73
N ASN A 173 -0.88 -15.09 38.30
CA ASN A 173 -0.39 -16.18 39.16
C ASN A 173 0.37 -15.65 40.40
N LYS A 174 1.10 -14.53 40.30
CA LYS A 174 1.78 -13.92 41.45
C LYS A 174 0.80 -13.30 42.45
N GLU A 175 -0.24 -12.62 41.96
CA GLU A 175 -1.29 -12.03 42.82
C GLU A 175 -2.11 -13.09 43.54
N GLU A 176 -2.34 -14.26 42.94
CA GLU A 176 -3.01 -15.40 43.60
C GLU A 176 -2.17 -16.05 44.70
N ILE A 177 -0.83 -16.08 44.54
CA ILE A 177 0.09 -16.59 45.57
C ILE A 177 0.09 -15.64 46.77
N VAL A 178 0.20 -14.33 46.55
CA VAL A 178 0.24 -13.31 47.62
C VAL A 178 -1.07 -13.24 48.42
N LYS A 179 -2.22 -13.64 47.86
CA LYS A 179 -3.52 -13.66 48.56
C LYS A 179 -3.77 -14.90 49.41
N LYS A 180 -2.91 -15.92 49.32
CA LYS A 180 -3.03 -17.18 50.08
C LYS A 180 -2.15 -17.24 51.32
N ASP A 181 -1.25 -16.27 51.48
CA ASP A 181 -0.45 -16.01 52.69
C ASP A 181 -1.11 -14.90 53.54
#